data_AF-A0A0X8JDA8-F1
#
_entry.id   AF-A0A0X8JDA8-F1
#
_cell.length_a   1.000
_cell.length_b   1.000
_cell.length_c   1.000
_cell.angle_alpha   90.00
_cell.angle_beta   90.00
_cell.angle_gamma   90.00
#
_symmetry.space_group_name_H-M   'P 1'
#
loop_
_entity.id
_entity.type
_entity.pdbx_description
1 polymer ?
#
loop_
_entity_poly.entity_id
_entity_poly.type
_entity_poly.pdbx_seq_one_letter_code
_entity_poly.pdbx_strand_id
1 'polypeptide(L)'
;MDRRDFMLVLAAGTVAATASCSSSSRAPEASSGGSGAASSTPSASASPTPTPTPSPTPSRSALWLQDGPPPLPGPQELSGVITGLPEAVGNTVALTIDDGADSSVVDAYLDFAKESGVRLTFFVTSSYPGWTDCKAKMMPLVESGQVQLGNHTVTHAGLTQISESEIISEVSGCETFLRDTCGVTGAPFVRPPYGYRSSWTDSVCAKLGYTSPTLWYGSFGDSGLLTEDVLLDQARQWLLAQHVVIGHANFPTVTHLYGQIIDILRERSLLTATLDDVFFGPGHDRHV
;
A
#
# COMPACT_ATOMS: atom_id res chain seq x y z
N MET A 1 -41.52 -10.83 1.57
CA MET A 1 -42.05 -9.74 0.74
C MET A 1 -40.98 -9.38 -0.28
N ASP A 2 -41.42 -9.23 -1.51
CA ASP A 2 -40.69 -9.46 -2.75
C ASP A 2 -39.56 -8.48 -3.07
N ARG A 3 -38.67 -9.01 -3.93
CA ARG A 3 -37.65 -8.33 -4.70
C ARG A 3 -38.28 -7.35 -5.70
N ARG A 4 -37.45 -6.38 -6.12
CA ARG A 4 -37.52 -5.55 -7.35
C ARG A 4 -38.25 -4.22 -7.16
N ASP A 5 -37.48 -3.14 -7.25
CA ASP A 5 -37.63 -2.11 -8.29
C ASP A 5 -36.90 -0.84 -7.86
N PHE A 6 -35.81 -0.49 -8.55
CA PHE A 6 -35.61 0.90 -9.00
C PHE A 6 -34.49 0.96 -10.05
N MET A 7 -34.87 1.20 -11.30
CA MET A 7 -33.97 1.45 -12.42
C MET A 7 -34.63 2.41 -13.42
N LEU A 8 -33.79 3.26 -14.04
CA LEU A 8 -33.98 4.13 -15.22
C LEU A 8 -34.59 5.53 -14.93
N VAL A 9 -34.22 6.65 -15.57
CA VAL A 9 -33.81 7.00 -16.96
C VAL A 9 -32.99 8.33 -16.88
N LEU A 10 -31.98 8.68 -17.70
CA LEU A 10 -32.12 9.28 -19.05
C LEU A 10 -30.76 9.48 -19.76
N ALA A 11 -30.73 9.17 -21.05
CA ALA A 11 -29.67 9.47 -22.02
C ALA A 11 -30.25 10.22 -23.22
N ALA A 12 -29.50 11.17 -23.79
CA ALA A 12 -29.55 11.65 -25.19
C ALA A 12 -28.34 12.60 -25.40
N GLY A 13 -27.37 12.28 -26.27
CA GLY A 13 -27.29 12.72 -27.69
C GLY A 13 -26.39 13.97 -27.79
N THR A 14 -25.40 14.15 -28.67
CA THR A 14 -25.26 13.79 -30.10
C THR A 14 -23.80 13.94 -30.59
N VAL A 15 -23.55 13.26 -31.71
CA VAL A 15 -22.34 13.05 -32.53
C VAL A 15 -21.91 14.27 -33.37
N ALA A 16 -20.60 14.41 -33.67
CA ALA A 16 -20.11 14.81 -34.99
C ALA A 16 -18.62 14.45 -35.19
N ALA A 17 -18.34 13.66 -36.22
CA ALA A 17 -17.02 13.32 -36.74
C ALA A 17 -16.76 14.10 -38.04
N THR A 18 -15.51 14.44 -38.35
CA THR A 18 -14.99 14.48 -39.73
C THR A 18 -13.48 14.29 -39.76
N ALA A 19 -13.04 13.49 -40.73
CA ALA A 19 -11.69 13.04 -41.01
C ALA A 19 -10.95 13.91 -42.05
N SER A 20 -9.77 13.40 -42.46
CA SER A 20 -9.07 13.61 -43.74
C SER A 20 -7.93 14.66 -43.69
N CYS A 21 -6.75 14.53 -44.30
CA CYS A 21 -6.00 13.45 -44.97
C CYS A 21 -4.63 14.02 -45.42
N SER A 22 -3.58 13.18 -45.48
CA SER A 22 -2.48 13.15 -46.49
C SER A 22 -1.53 14.38 -46.65
N SER A 23 -0.27 14.34 -47.11
CA SER A 23 0.60 13.33 -47.74
C SER A 23 2.03 13.91 -47.92
N SER A 24 3.02 13.03 -47.88
CA SER A 24 4.19 12.88 -48.80
C SER A 24 5.26 13.97 -49.02
N SER A 25 6.47 13.43 -49.24
CA SER A 25 7.63 13.87 -50.06
C SER A 25 8.87 14.27 -49.24
N ARG A 26 10.13 14.02 -49.64
CA ARG A 26 10.79 13.22 -50.69
C ARG A 26 12.30 13.41 -50.40
N ALA A 27 13.12 12.36 -50.51
CA ALA A 27 14.59 12.50 -50.57
C ALA A 27 15.00 13.11 -51.92
N PRO A 28 16.20 13.70 -52.07
CA PRO A 28 17.25 12.87 -52.66
C PRO A 28 18.71 13.22 -52.28
N GLU A 29 19.55 12.23 -52.58
CA GLU A 29 20.85 12.30 -53.26
C GLU A 29 22.14 12.80 -52.61
N ALA A 30 23.17 12.07 -53.05
CA ALA A 30 24.57 12.04 -52.68
C ALA A 30 25.44 12.89 -53.62
N SER A 31 26.74 12.95 -53.26
CA SER A 31 27.96 13.16 -54.07
C SER A 31 28.85 14.19 -53.34
N SER A 32 30.18 14.20 -53.37
CA SER A 32 31.24 13.33 -53.89
C SER A 32 32.57 13.98 -53.51
N GLY A 33 33.63 13.19 -53.33
CA GLY A 33 35.00 13.56 -53.77
C GLY A 33 35.88 14.31 -52.78
N GLY A 34 37.09 13.78 -52.57
CA GLY A 34 38.18 14.50 -51.90
C GLY A 34 39.34 13.60 -51.50
N SER A 35 40.15 13.19 -52.47
CA SER A 35 41.40 12.43 -52.30
C SER A 35 42.50 13.31 -51.68
N GLY A 36 43.27 12.78 -50.73
CA GLY A 36 44.44 13.44 -50.15
C GLY A 36 45.34 12.42 -49.47
N ALA A 37 46.51 12.15 -50.08
CA ALA A 37 47.49 11.17 -49.65
C ALA A 37 48.58 11.77 -48.72
N ALA A 38 49.27 10.86 -48.03
CA ALA A 38 50.51 11.00 -47.22
C ALA A 38 50.33 11.64 -45.83
N SER A 39 50.97 11.19 -44.75
CA SER A 39 52.25 10.49 -44.64
C SER A 39 52.32 9.71 -43.31
N SER A 40 53.08 8.63 -43.30
CA SER A 40 53.28 7.68 -42.21
C SER A 40 54.27 8.15 -41.13
N THR A 41 53.88 7.99 -39.85
CA THR A 41 54.79 7.91 -38.70
C THR A 41 54.35 6.76 -37.78
N PRO A 42 55.27 5.99 -37.16
CA PRO A 42 54.89 4.84 -36.35
C PRO A 42 54.49 5.31 -34.95
N SER A 43 53.20 5.19 -34.62
CA SER A 43 52.71 5.40 -33.26
C SER A 43 52.45 4.05 -32.59
N ALA A 44 52.88 3.94 -31.34
CA ALA A 44 52.96 2.72 -30.56
C ALA A 44 51.66 1.90 -30.54
N SER A 45 51.82 0.57 -30.56
CA SER A 45 50.74 -0.40 -30.34
C SER A 45 50.12 -0.16 -28.96
N ALA A 46 48.97 0.51 -28.94
CA ALA A 46 48.14 0.63 -27.74
C ALA A 46 47.41 -0.71 -27.55
N SER A 47 47.67 -1.34 -26.41
CA SER A 47 46.92 -2.52 -25.95
C SER A 47 45.44 -2.15 -25.86
N PRO A 48 44.49 -2.97 -26.39
CA PRO A 48 43.09 -2.63 -26.33
C PRO A 48 42.62 -2.60 -24.88
N THR A 49 42.19 -1.43 -24.42
CA THR A 49 41.49 -1.30 -23.14
C THR A 49 40.20 -2.13 -23.23
N PRO A 50 39.94 -3.06 -22.29
CA PRO A 50 38.68 -3.80 -22.30
C PRO A 50 37.53 -2.80 -22.18
N THR A 51 36.64 -2.80 -23.16
CA THR A 51 35.37 -2.07 -23.10
C THR A 51 34.60 -2.57 -21.88
N PRO A 52 34.12 -1.71 -20.97
CA PRO A 52 33.32 -2.17 -19.85
C PRO A 52 32.07 -2.85 -20.42
N THR A 53 31.91 -4.14 -20.13
CA THR A 53 30.65 -4.85 -20.37
C THR A 53 29.55 -4.07 -19.66
N PRO A 54 28.48 -3.65 -20.35
CA PRO A 54 27.36 -2.98 -19.68
C PRO A 54 26.83 -3.94 -18.62
N SER A 55 26.94 -3.53 -17.35
CA SER A 55 26.32 -4.25 -16.24
C SER A 55 24.81 -4.33 -16.53
N PRO A 56 24.18 -5.52 -16.45
CA PRO A 56 22.75 -5.61 -16.68
C PRO A 56 22.03 -4.69 -15.70
N THR A 57 21.30 -3.70 -16.24
CA THR A 57 20.39 -2.90 -15.43
C THR A 57 19.39 -3.87 -14.80
N PRO A 58 19.27 -3.94 -13.47
CA PRO A 58 18.31 -4.84 -12.84
C PRO A 58 16.92 -4.50 -13.39
N SER A 59 16.28 -5.49 -14.03
CA SER A 59 14.90 -5.37 -14.49
C SER A 59 14.01 -5.41 -13.26
N ARG A 60 13.42 -4.27 -12.92
CA ARG A 60 12.47 -4.14 -11.81
C ARG A 60 11.16 -4.85 -12.15
N SER A 61 10.46 -5.37 -11.13
CA SER A 61 9.13 -5.97 -11.30
C SER A 61 8.17 -4.99 -12.00
N ALA A 62 7.21 -5.50 -12.77
CA ALA A 62 6.14 -4.69 -13.35
C ALA A 62 5.32 -3.94 -12.29
N LEU A 63 5.27 -4.48 -11.05
CA LEU A 63 4.60 -3.87 -9.91
C LEU A 63 5.47 -2.88 -9.13
N TRP A 64 6.76 -2.73 -9.44
CA TRP A 64 7.69 -1.91 -8.65
C TRP A 64 7.22 -0.44 -8.53
N LEU A 65 6.99 0.05 -7.30
CA LEU A 65 6.58 1.42 -6.99
C LEU A 65 7.70 2.22 -6.34
N GLN A 66 8.31 1.67 -5.28
CA GLN A 66 9.23 2.41 -4.42
C GLN A 66 10.33 1.53 -3.84
N ASP A 67 11.43 2.16 -3.43
CA ASP A 67 12.51 1.52 -2.68
C ASP A 67 12.43 1.97 -1.22
N GLY A 68 12.06 1.06 -0.31
CA GLY A 68 11.97 1.37 1.13
C GLY A 68 10.95 2.46 1.48
N PRO A 69 11.07 3.08 2.67
CA PRO A 69 10.17 4.15 3.11
C PRO A 69 10.33 5.43 2.29
N PRO A 70 9.24 6.21 2.09
CA PRO A 70 9.31 7.48 1.37
C PRO A 70 10.20 8.49 2.09
N PRO A 71 10.71 9.52 1.38
CA PRO A 71 11.40 10.64 2.00
C PRO A 71 10.40 11.47 2.82
N LEU A 72 10.30 11.15 4.10
CA LEU A 72 9.42 11.82 5.05
C LEU A 72 10.17 12.93 5.80
N PRO A 73 9.44 13.92 6.36
CA PRO A 73 9.99 14.73 7.44
C PRO A 73 10.40 13.82 8.62
N GLY A 74 11.03 14.40 9.65
CA GLY A 74 11.23 13.69 10.90
C GLY A 74 9.91 13.19 11.52
N PRO A 75 9.98 12.40 12.62
CA PRO A 75 8.80 11.84 13.26
C PRO A 75 7.71 12.88 13.52
N GLN A 76 6.46 12.54 13.18
CA GLN A 76 5.31 13.41 13.40
C GLN A 76 4.66 13.10 14.76
N GLU A 77 4.06 14.12 15.38
CA GLU A 77 3.39 13.96 16.67
C GLU A 77 2.13 13.09 16.55
N LEU A 78 1.99 12.13 17.46
CA LEU A 78 0.74 11.41 17.64
C LEU A 78 -0.25 12.30 18.40
N SER A 79 -1.40 12.59 17.78
CA SER A 79 -2.46 13.36 18.44
C SER A 79 -3.84 12.79 18.16
N GLY A 80 -4.52 12.38 19.23
CA GLY A 80 -5.91 11.95 19.17
C GLY A 80 -6.18 10.78 18.21
N VAL A 81 -7.27 10.89 17.45
CA VAL A 81 -7.71 9.88 16.50
C VAL A 81 -7.04 10.12 15.15
N ILE A 82 -6.39 9.08 14.63
CA ILE A 82 -5.78 9.13 13.31
C ILE A 82 -6.86 8.80 12.28
N THR A 83 -7.23 9.76 11.44
CA THR A 83 -8.10 9.56 10.27
C THR A 83 -7.35 9.80 8.96
N GLY A 84 -6.31 10.63 8.99
CA GLY A 84 -5.40 10.92 7.89
C GLY A 84 -3.97 11.11 8.42
N LEU A 85 -3.02 11.24 7.50
CA LEU A 85 -1.63 11.56 7.79
C LEU A 85 -1.44 13.08 7.90
N PRO A 86 -0.41 13.55 8.63
CA PRO A 86 -0.10 14.98 8.72
C PRO A 86 0.25 15.60 7.36
N GLU A 87 -0.13 16.85 7.11
CA GLU A 87 0.12 17.54 5.83
C GLU A 87 1.61 17.50 5.40
N ALA A 88 2.51 17.55 6.39
CA ALA A 88 3.96 17.54 6.18
C ALA A 88 4.50 16.29 5.47
N VAL A 89 3.74 15.18 5.40
CA VAL A 89 4.19 13.96 4.69
C VAL A 89 3.99 14.03 3.17
N GLY A 90 3.40 15.11 2.65
CA GLY A 90 3.29 15.37 1.21
C GLY A 90 2.50 14.29 0.46
N ASN A 91 3.06 13.77 -0.64
CA ASN A 91 2.43 12.77 -1.50
C ASN A 91 2.51 11.34 -0.94
N THR A 92 2.32 11.19 0.37
CA THR A 92 2.35 9.89 1.04
C THR A 92 0.94 9.42 1.35
N VAL A 93 0.63 8.16 1.11
CA VAL A 93 -0.63 7.51 1.52
C VAL A 93 -0.32 6.33 2.45
N ALA A 94 -1.13 6.12 3.48
CA ALA A 94 -1.03 4.92 4.31
C ALA A 94 -2.07 3.91 3.84
N LEU A 95 -1.61 2.81 3.24
CA LEU A 95 -2.48 1.69 2.90
C LEU A 95 -2.53 0.73 4.09
N THR A 96 -3.73 0.60 4.67
CA THR A 96 -3.96 -0.16 5.89
C THR A 96 -4.96 -1.27 5.61
N ILE A 97 -4.69 -2.48 6.08
CA ILE A 97 -5.47 -3.67 5.75
C ILE A 97 -5.94 -4.33 7.04
N ASP A 98 -7.25 -4.50 7.17
CA ASP A 98 -7.86 -5.08 8.38
C ASP A 98 -8.07 -6.59 8.26
N ASP A 99 -8.40 -7.19 9.39
CA ASP A 99 -8.92 -8.54 9.58
C ASP A 99 -7.92 -9.67 9.42
N GLY A 100 -7.82 -10.29 8.24
CA GLY A 100 -7.03 -11.51 7.99
C GLY A 100 -7.86 -12.81 7.91
N ALA A 101 -9.16 -12.72 7.60
CA ALA A 101 -10.07 -13.87 7.59
C ALA A 101 -9.73 -14.91 6.50
N ASP A 102 -9.15 -14.49 5.38
CA ASP A 102 -8.77 -15.38 4.28
C ASP A 102 -7.24 -15.41 4.11
N SER A 103 -6.63 -16.56 4.39
CA SER A 103 -5.18 -16.77 4.31
C SER A 103 -4.64 -16.56 2.90
N SER A 104 -5.39 -16.87 1.84
CA SER A 104 -4.93 -16.66 0.47
C SER A 104 -4.86 -15.17 0.11
N VAL A 105 -5.73 -14.35 0.70
CA VAL A 105 -5.73 -12.90 0.49
C VAL A 105 -4.60 -12.24 1.28
N VAL A 106 -4.36 -12.67 2.53
CA VAL A 106 -3.17 -12.25 3.30
C VAL A 106 -1.89 -12.59 2.52
N ASP A 107 -1.77 -13.82 2.03
CA ASP A 107 -0.61 -14.25 1.24
C ASP A 107 -0.39 -13.37 0.00
N ALA A 108 -1.45 -13.04 -0.72
CA ALA A 108 -1.41 -12.19 -1.90
C ALA A 108 -1.01 -10.74 -1.58
N TYR A 109 -1.45 -10.17 -0.44
CA TYR A 109 -1.00 -8.85 0.01
C TYR A 109 0.50 -8.83 0.35
N LEU A 110 1.03 -9.92 0.91
CA LEU A 110 2.45 -10.04 1.21
C LEU A 110 3.31 -10.11 -0.06
N ASP A 111 2.85 -10.85 -1.07
CA ASP A 111 3.50 -10.86 -2.39
C ASP A 111 3.42 -9.48 -3.06
N PHE A 112 2.25 -8.84 -3.01
CA PHE A 112 2.06 -7.49 -3.50
C PHE A 112 3.05 -6.51 -2.86
N ALA A 113 3.15 -6.48 -1.54
CA ALA A 113 4.11 -5.64 -0.83
C ALA A 113 5.53 -5.92 -1.31
N LYS A 114 5.96 -7.19 -1.28
CA LYS A 114 7.32 -7.59 -1.66
C LYS A 114 7.70 -7.22 -3.09
N GLU A 115 6.81 -7.43 -4.06
CA GLU A 115 7.09 -7.18 -5.48
C GLU A 115 7.06 -5.70 -5.86
N SER A 116 6.23 -4.92 -5.17
CA SER A 116 6.05 -3.49 -5.46
C SER A 116 6.92 -2.57 -4.61
N GLY A 117 7.40 -3.03 -3.46
CA GLY A 117 7.97 -2.16 -2.44
C GLY A 117 6.92 -1.35 -1.67
N VAL A 118 5.62 -1.59 -1.92
CA VAL A 118 4.54 -0.99 -1.12
C VAL A 118 4.71 -1.37 0.34
N ARG A 119 4.44 -0.39 1.20
CA ARG A 119 4.48 -0.50 2.64
C ARG A 119 3.06 -0.53 3.17
N LEU A 120 2.79 -1.47 4.07
CA LEU A 120 1.44 -1.76 4.57
C LEU A 120 1.41 -1.70 6.09
N THR A 121 0.27 -1.29 6.65
CA THR A 121 -0.05 -1.55 8.05
C THR A 121 -1.21 -2.53 8.14
N PHE A 122 -0.97 -3.73 8.65
CA PHE A 122 -2.02 -4.69 8.96
C PHE A 122 -2.59 -4.43 10.35
N PHE A 123 -3.91 -4.28 10.46
CA PHE A 123 -4.63 -4.31 11.73
C PHE A 123 -5.14 -5.75 11.95
N VAL A 124 -4.48 -6.44 12.86
CA VAL A 124 -4.58 -7.90 13.04
C VAL A 124 -5.78 -8.25 13.92
N THR A 125 -6.73 -9.03 13.40
CA THR A 125 -7.71 -9.74 14.23
C THR A 125 -7.14 -11.10 14.60
N SER A 126 -6.67 -11.26 15.84
CA SER A 126 -5.77 -12.36 16.19
C SER A 126 -6.40 -13.76 16.16
N SER A 127 -7.74 -13.88 16.17
CA SER A 127 -8.41 -15.18 16.02
C SER A 127 -8.51 -15.66 14.57
N TYR A 128 -8.22 -14.80 13.58
CA TYR A 128 -8.33 -15.14 12.17
C TYR A 128 -7.09 -15.91 11.67
N PRO A 129 -7.29 -16.88 10.74
CA PRO A 129 -6.26 -17.85 10.41
C PRO A 129 -5.09 -17.27 9.62
N GLY A 130 -5.32 -16.24 8.81
CA GLY A 130 -4.34 -15.71 7.86
C GLY A 130 -3.02 -15.30 8.52
N TRP A 131 -3.06 -14.80 9.74
CA TRP A 131 -1.87 -14.36 10.47
C TRP A 131 -0.95 -15.50 10.90
N THR A 132 -1.53 -16.66 11.22
CA THR A 132 -0.75 -17.86 11.57
C THR A 132 -0.31 -18.60 10.31
N ASP A 133 -1.22 -18.75 9.33
CA ASP A 133 -0.97 -19.46 8.08
C ASP A 133 0.14 -18.79 7.25
N CYS A 134 0.14 -17.45 7.19
CA CYS A 134 1.09 -16.68 6.39
C CYS A 134 2.30 -16.17 7.18
N LYS A 135 2.43 -16.54 8.47
CA LYS A 135 3.48 -16.03 9.38
C LYS A 135 4.88 -16.08 8.76
N ALA A 136 5.26 -17.22 8.18
CA ALA A 136 6.61 -17.42 7.64
C ALA A 136 6.93 -16.46 6.48
N LYS A 137 5.95 -16.10 5.65
CA LYS A 137 6.10 -15.10 4.58
C LYS A 137 6.03 -13.68 5.13
N MET A 138 5.22 -13.45 6.16
CA MET A 138 5.00 -12.14 6.77
C MET A 138 6.21 -11.63 7.56
N MET A 139 6.84 -12.48 8.37
CA MET A 139 7.87 -12.06 9.33
C MET A 139 9.06 -11.31 8.69
N PRO A 140 9.63 -11.72 7.55
CA PRO A 140 10.70 -10.95 6.90
C PRO A 140 10.28 -9.52 6.51
N LEU A 141 9.02 -9.32 6.13
CA LEU A 141 8.50 -7.98 5.80
C LEU A 141 8.28 -7.15 7.06
N VAL A 142 7.89 -7.78 8.18
CA VAL A 142 7.78 -7.14 9.50
C VAL A 142 9.16 -6.72 10.01
N GLU A 143 10.16 -7.61 9.96
CA GLU A 143 11.53 -7.33 10.40
C GLU A 143 12.18 -6.20 9.59
N SER A 144 11.86 -6.08 8.30
CA SER A 144 12.33 -4.96 7.46
C SER A 144 11.58 -3.64 7.68
N GLY A 145 10.50 -3.67 8.47
CA GLY A 145 9.56 -2.56 8.66
C GLY A 145 8.67 -2.26 7.44
N GLN A 146 8.75 -3.03 6.36
CA GLN A 146 7.89 -2.86 5.18
C GLN A 146 6.41 -3.15 5.50
N VAL A 147 6.18 -4.11 6.40
CA VAL A 147 4.86 -4.42 6.94
C VAL A 147 4.86 -4.07 8.42
N GLN A 148 3.93 -3.24 8.84
CA GLN A 148 3.67 -2.95 10.25
C GLN A 148 2.45 -3.74 10.75
N LEU A 149 2.48 -4.21 11.99
CA LEU A 149 1.33 -4.85 12.65
C LEU A 149 0.73 -3.91 13.71
N GLY A 150 -0.58 -3.73 13.67
CA GLY A 150 -1.39 -3.02 14.66
C GLY A 150 -2.50 -3.93 15.20
N ASN A 151 -3.23 -3.48 16.22
CA ASN A 151 -4.22 -4.30 16.92
C ASN A 151 -5.64 -4.08 16.39
N HIS A 152 -6.30 -5.17 15.99
CA HIS A 152 -7.71 -5.19 15.58
C HIS A 152 -8.54 -6.17 16.40
N THR A 153 -8.23 -6.28 17.69
CA THR A 153 -8.90 -7.13 18.68
C THR A 153 -8.73 -8.63 18.43
N VAL A 154 -9.28 -9.48 19.32
CA VAL A 154 -9.20 -10.94 19.14
C VAL A 154 -10.26 -11.41 18.17
N THR A 155 -11.52 -11.06 18.42
CA THR A 155 -12.71 -11.65 17.77
C THR A 155 -13.47 -10.68 16.87
N HIS A 156 -12.93 -9.47 16.66
CA HIS A 156 -13.58 -8.40 15.89
C HIS A 156 -14.90 -7.91 16.56
N ALA A 157 -14.96 -7.94 17.89
CA ALA A 157 -16.11 -7.42 18.64
C ALA A 157 -16.18 -5.88 18.59
N GLY A 158 -17.37 -5.33 18.35
CA GLY A 158 -17.58 -3.88 18.40
C GLY A 158 -17.40 -3.34 19.82
N LEU A 159 -16.34 -2.57 20.08
CA LEU A 159 -15.93 -2.18 21.43
C LEU A 159 -17.00 -1.40 22.21
N THR A 160 -17.89 -0.67 21.52
CA THR A 160 -18.97 0.09 22.16
C THR A 160 -20.15 -0.77 22.62
N GLN A 161 -20.13 -2.08 22.34
CA GLN A 161 -21.21 -3.03 22.64
C GLN A 161 -20.85 -4.03 23.73
N ILE A 162 -19.63 -3.95 24.27
CA ILE A 162 -19.07 -4.89 25.25
C ILE A 162 -18.60 -4.15 26.51
N SER A 163 -18.44 -4.89 27.60
CA SER A 163 -17.98 -4.38 28.90
C SER A 163 -16.48 -4.02 28.90
N GLU A 164 -16.03 -3.23 29.88
CA GLU A 164 -14.59 -2.90 30.04
C GLU A 164 -13.72 -4.15 30.14
N SER A 165 -14.15 -5.17 30.89
CA SER A 165 -13.42 -6.45 31.00
C SER A 165 -13.30 -7.18 29.67
N GLU A 166 -14.34 -7.11 28.82
CA GLU A 166 -14.31 -7.71 27.50
C GLU A 166 -13.41 -6.91 26.55
N ILE A 167 -13.45 -5.56 26.58
CA ILE A 167 -12.51 -4.73 25.82
C ILE A 167 -11.06 -5.05 26.22
N ILE A 168 -10.79 -5.19 27.53
CA ILE A 168 -9.47 -5.57 28.01
C ILE A 168 -9.06 -6.94 27.45
N SER A 169 -9.95 -7.94 27.51
CA SER A 169 -9.67 -9.27 26.95
C SER A 169 -9.39 -9.22 25.45
N GLU A 170 -10.17 -8.46 24.69
CA GLU A 170 -10.06 -8.31 23.24
C GLU A 170 -8.76 -7.60 22.83
N VAL A 171 -8.40 -6.50 23.49
CA VAL A 171 -7.21 -5.74 23.12
C VAL A 171 -5.94 -6.42 23.64
N SER A 172 -5.92 -6.86 24.90
CA SER A 172 -4.75 -7.51 25.48
C SER A 172 -4.50 -8.90 24.91
N GLY A 173 -5.54 -9.67 24.56
CA GLY A 173 -5.39 -10.96 23.92
C GLY A 173 -4.74 -10.85 22.54
N CYS A 174 -5.12 -9.83 21.75
CA CYS A 174 -4.48 -9.56 20.48
C CYS A 174 -3.02 -9.08 20.65
N GLU A 175 -2.73 -8.25 21.67
CA GLU A 175 -1.34 -7.89 21.99
C GLU A 175 -0.51 -9.12 22.37
N THR A 176 -1.03 -10.02 23.22
CA THR A 176 -0.36 -11.29 23.55
C THR A 176 -0.08 -12.11 22.30
N PHE A 177 -1.03 -12.21 21.37
CA PHE A 177 -0.79 -12.88 20.09
C PHE A 177 0.36 -12.23 19.29
N LEU A 178 0.35 -10.90 19.14
CA LEU A 178 1.40 -10.18 18.41
C LEU A 178 2.79 -10.40 19.05
N ARG A 179 2.85 -10.36 20.38
CA ARG A 179 4.10 -10.62 21.12
C ARG A 179 4.58 -12.06 20.97
N ASP A 180 3.74 -13.02 21.29
CA ASP A 180 4.15 -14.43 21.37
C ASP A 180 4.35 -15.05 19.98
N THR A 181 3.58 -14.58 18.99
CA THR A 181 3.60 -15.13 17.63
C THR A 181 4.54 -14.36 16.72
N CYS A 182 4.58 -13.03 16.80
CA CYS A 182 5.33 -12.18 15.89
C CYS A 182 6.54 -11.49 16.56
N GLY A 183 6.70 -11.58 17.87
CA GLY A 183 7.83 -10.95 18.58
C GLY A 183 7.82 -9.43 18.50
N VAL A 184 6.64 -8.81 18.32
CA VAL A 184 6.45 -7.36 18.20
C VAL A 184 5.23 -6.89 18.99
N THR A 185 5.19 -5.60 19.33
CA THR A 185 3.99 -4.95 19.89
C THR A 185 3.17 -4.21 18.82
N GLY A 186 1.84 -4.26 18.94
CA GLY A 186 0.93 -3.46 18.12
C GLY A 186 0.73 -2.03 18.64
N ALA A 187 1.15 -1.74 19.88
CA ALA A 187 0.95 -0.44 20.51
C ALA A 187 1.77 0.68 19.82
N PRO A 188 1.25 1.90 19.68
CA PRO A 188 0.03 2.40 20.30
C PRO A 188 -1.23 2.27 19.42
N PHE A 189 -1.12 1.63 18.25
CA PHE A 189 -2.15 1.67 17.22
C PHE A 189 -3.20 0.58 17.44
N VAL A 190 -4.44 1.01 17.68
CA VAL A 190 -5.62 0.15 17.70
C VAL A 190 -6.61 0.63 16.66
N ARG A 191 -7.15 -0.28 15.87
CA ARG A 191 -8.32 0.01 15.04
C ARG A 191 -9.54 -0.63 15.69
N PRO A 192 -10.50 0.15 16.21
CA PRO A 192 -11.73 -0.42 16.74
C PRO A 192 -12.54 -1.08 15.62
N PRO A 193 -13.01 -2.33 15.77
CA PRO A 193 -13.89 -2.99 14.80
C PRO A 193 -15.07 -2.10 14.40
N TYR A 194 -15.38 -2.09 13.10
CA TYR A 194 -16.41 -1.24 12.48
C TYR A 194 -16.20 0.29 12.63
N GLY A 195 -15.05 0.72 13.16
CA GLY A 195 -14.82 2.11 13.58
C GLY A 195 -15.63 2.51 14.82
N TYR A 196 -16.26 1.56 15.52
CA TYR A 196 -17.11 1.83 16.67
C TYR A 196 -16.27 2.17 17.89
N ARG A 197 -16.34 3.44 18.29
CA ARG A 197 -15.60 3.98 19.44
C ARG A 197 -16.37 5.08 20.15
N SER A 198 -15.98 5.30 21.40
CA SER A 198 -16.37 6.43 22.25
C SER A 198 -15.19 6.83 23.12
N SER A 199 -15.22 8.03 23.70
CA SER A 199 -14.18 8.46 24.66
C SER A 199 -13.96 7.46 25.79
N TRP A 200 -15.01 6.75 26.21
CA TRP A 200 -14.90 5.67 27.20
C TRP A 200 -14.11 4.48 26.66
N THR A 201 -14.46 3.93 25.49
CA THR A 201 -13.71 2.78 24.91
C THR A 201 -12.26 3.16 24.63
N ASP A 202 -11.99 4.36 24.13
CA ASP A 202 -10.62 4.83 23.90
C ASP A 202 -9.83 4.91 25.21
N SER A 203 -10.46 5.37 26.29
CA SER A 203 -9.81 5.44 27.60
C SER A 203 -9.43 4.06 28.13
N VAL A 204 -10.25 3.03 27.85
CA VAL A 204 -9.93 1.64 28.22
C VAL A 204 -8.75 1.13 27.39
N CYS A 205 -8.76 1.33 26.07
CA CYS A 205 -7.62 0.97 25.21
C CYS A 205 -6.33 1.69 25.63
N ALA A 206 -6.41 2.98 25.98
CA ALA A 206 -5.26 3.77 26.40
C ALA A 206 -4.60 3.24 27.69
N LYS A 207 -5.37 2.71 28.65
CA LYS A 207 -4.83 2.04 29.85
C LYS A 207 -3.96 0.83 29.51
N LEU A 208 -4.14 0.24 28.33
CA LEU A 208 -3.40 -0.92 27.83
C LEU A 208 -2.24 -0.54 26.91
N GLY A 209 -1.92 0.77 26.78
CA GLY A 209 -0.87 1.27 25.90
C GLY A 209 -1.34 1.59 24.47
N TYR A 210 -2.60 1.32 24.15
CA TYR A 210 -3.19 1.60 22.84
C TYR A 210 -3.83 2.99 22.82
N THR A 211 -2.98 4.00 22.72
CA THR A 211 -3.34 5.42 22.85
C THR A 211 -3.72 6.10 21.53
N SER A 212 -3.54 5.42 20.40
CA SER A 212 -3.76 5.98 19.06
C SER A 212 -4.84 5.19 18.31
N PRO A 213 -6.13 5.51 18.52
CA PRO A 213 -7.19 4.97 17.71
C PRO A 213 -7.00 5.38 16.25
N THR A 214 -6.88 4.39 15.36
CA THR A 214 -6.66 4.61 13.93
C THR A 214 -7.89 4.21 13.13
N LEU A 215 -8.55 5.20 12.54
CA LEU A 215 -9.62 5.04 11.58
C LEU A 215 -9.06 5.19 10.16
N TRP A 216 -9.88 5.67 9.23
CA TRP A 216 -9.51 5.88 7.84
C TRP A 216 -10.30 7.06 7.29
N TYR A 217 -9.75 7.69 6.25
CA TYR A 217 -10.43 8.72 5.48
C TYR A 217 -11.04 8.14 4.21
N GLY A 218 -10.35 7.17 3.59
CA GLY A 218 -10.79 6.49 2.38
C GLY A 218 -10.88 4.98 2.54
N SER A 219 -11.59 4.29 1.65
CA SER A 219 -11.80 2.84 1.74
C SER A 219 -11.88 2.19 0.37
N PHE A 220 -11.40 0.95 0.22
CA PHE A 220 -11.68 0.11 -0.95
C PHE A 220 -13.09 -0.47 -0.96
N GLY A 221 -13.84 -0.35 0.16
CA GLY A 221 -15.20 -0.87 0.31
C GLY A 221 -15.30 -2.40 0.38
N ASP A 222 -14.16 -3.08 0.48
CA ASP A 222 -13.96 -4.52 0.33
C ASP A 222 -14.16 -5.32 1.63
N SER A 223 -14.82 -4.75 2.63
CA SER A 223 -15.25 -5.49 3.83
C SER A 223 -16.33 -6.55 3.53
N GLY A 224 -16.94 -6.45 2.34
CA GLY A 224 -17.78 -7.48 1.72
C GLY A 224 -17.28 -7.80 0.31
N LEU A 225 -17.81 -8.86 -0.30
CA LEU A 225 -17.45 -9.24 -1.66
C LEU A 225 -17.94 -8.18 -2.67
N LEU A 226 -16.98 -7.56 -3.36
CA LEU A 226 -17.21 -6.58 -4.43
C LEU A 226 -16.85 -7.15 -5.81
N THR A 227 -17.37 -6.51 -6.86
CA THR A 227 -16.82 -6.67 -8.21
C THR A 227 -15.52 -5.87 -8.36
N GLU A 228 -14.70 -6.25 -9.33
CA GLU A 228 -13.43 -5.58 -9.62
C GLU A 228 -13.61 -4.09 -9.96
N ASP A 229 -14.59 -3.75 -10.80
CA ASP A 229 -14.88 -2.37 -11.19
C ASP A 229 -15.21 -1.48 -9.98
N VAL A 230 -16.02 -1.99 -9.04
CA VAL A 230 -16.42 -1.22 -7.85
C VAL A 230 -15.21 -0.97 -6.95
N LEU A 231 -14.38 -2.00 -6.71
CA LEU A 231 -13.17 -1.84 -5.91
C LEU A 231 -12.19 -0.86 -6.58
N LEU A 232 -12.03 -0.95 -7.90
CA LEU A 232 -11.13 -0.07 -8.64
C LEU A 232 -11.62 1.39 -8.62
N ASP A 233 -12.92 1.63 -8.73
CA ASP A 233 -13.51 2.96 -8.57
C ASP A 233 -13.26 3.52 -7.16
N GLN A 234 -13.40 2.70 -6.12
CA GLN A 234 -13.05 3.09 -4.75
C GLN A 234 -11.56 3.41 -4.61
N ALA A 235 -10.66 2.59 -5.17
CA ALA A 235 -9.23 2.85 -5.16
C ALA A 235 -8.89 4.18 -5.88
N ARG A 236 -9.52 4.43 -7.05
CA ARG A 236 -9.40 5.71 -7.77
C ARG A 236 -9.96 6.88 -6.96
N GLN A 237 -11.04 6.70 -6.22
CA GLN A 237 -11.59 7.76 -5.39
C GLN A 237 -10.67 8.11 -4.22
N TRP A 238 -10.10 7.11 -3.55
CA TRP A 238 -9.58 7.29 -2.19
C TRP A 238 -8.07 7.26 -2.03
N LEU A 239 -7.31 6.70 -2.99
CA LEU A 239 -5.83 6.75 -2.97
C LEU A 239 -5.35 8.17 -3.28
N LEU A 240 -5.35 9.03 -2.27
CA LEU A 240 -4.95 10.42 -2.33
C LEU A 240 -3.85 10.69 -1.30
N ALA A 241 -3.11 11.78 -1.52
CA ALA A 241 -2.08 12.23 -0.61
C ALA A 241 -2.66 12.43 0.81
N GLN A 242 -1.89 12.02 1.81
CA GLN A 242 -2.18 12.11 3.24
C GLN A 242 -3.40 11.29 3.70
N HIS A 243 -3.99 10.46 2.86
CA HIS A 243 -5.08 9.60 3.29
C HIS A 243 -4.54 8.37 4.04
N VAL A 244 -5.26 7.98 5.09
CA VAL A 244 -5.24 6.60 5.58
C VAL A 244 -6.37 5.88 4.86
N VAL A 245 -6.03 4.90 4.03
CA VAL A 245 -6.98 4.13 3.22
C VAL A 245 -7.09 2.72 3.78
N ILE A 246 -8.33 2.27 4.01
CA ILE A 246 -8.62 0.92 4.50
C ILE A 246 -8.95 -0.03 3.34
N GLY A 247 -8.34 -1.22 3.36
CA GLY A 247 -8.78 -2.43 2.66
C GLY A 247 -8.95 -3.58 3.64
N HIS A 248 -9.37 -4.76 3.18
CA HIS A 248 -9.59 -5.93 4.06
C HIS A 248 -8.98 -7.20 3.45
N ALA A 249 -8.35 -8.03 4.28
CA ALA A 249 -7.85 -9.34 3.88
C ALA A 249 -8.92 -10.44 4.02
N ASN A 250 -10.10 -10.20 3.45
CA ASN A 250 -11.29 -11.05 3.60
C ASN A 250 -11.78 -11.67 2.30
N PHE A 251 -11.66 -10.96 1.17
CA PHE A 251 -12.21 -11.36 -0.11
C PHE A 251 -11.19 -11.20 -1.24
N PRO A 252 -11.18 -12.09 -2.25
CA PRO A 252 -10.08 -12.17 -3.22
C PRO A 252 -10.11 -11.07 -4.28
N THR A 253 -11.17 -10.27 -4.40
CA THR A 253 -11.33 -9.27 -5.48
C THR A 253 -10.11 -8.34 -5.62
N VAL A 254 -9.54 -7.87 -4.51
CA VAL A 254 -8.38 -6.97 -4.52
C VAL A 254 -7.14 -7.62 -5.16
N THR A 255 -7.00 -8.94 -5.05
CA THR A 255 -5.82 -9.67 -5.52
C THR A 255 -5.67 -9.65 -7.04
N HIS A 256 -6.75 -9.35 -7.77
CA HIS A 256 -6.74 -9.23 -9.22
C HIS A 256 -6.42 -7.80 -9.70
N LEU A 257 -6.30 -6.84 -8.78
CA LEU A 257 -6.25 -5.40 -9.07
C LEU A 257 -4.93 -4.72 -8.66
N TYR A 258 -3.96 -5.46 -8.13
CA TYR A 258 -2.70 -4.89 -7.66
C TYR A 258 -1.93 -4.11 -8.73
N GLY A 259 -1.94 -4.56 -9.99
CA GLY A 259 -1.34 -3.81 -11.09
C GLY A 259 -2.00 -2.45 -11.27
N GLN A 260 -3.32 -2.43 -11.35
CA GLN A 260 -4.11 -1.21 -11.51
C GLN A 260 -3.94 -0.27 -10.30
N ILE A 261 -3.92 -0.80 -9.07
CA ILE A 261 -3.66 -0.03 -7.84
C ILE A 261 -2.29 0.68 -7.92
N ILE A 262 -1.25 -0.02 -8.37
CA ILE A 262 0.08 0.56 -8.58
C ILE A 262 0.05 1.66 -9.63
N ASP A 263 -0.70 1.47 -10.71
CA ASP A 263 -0.85 2.51 -11.74
C ASP A 263 -1.53 3.76 -11.16
N ILE A 264 -2.52 3.63 -10.27
CA ILE A 264 -3.12 4.79 -9.55
C ILE A 264 -2.06 5.53 -8.75
N LEU A 265 -1.26 4.80 -7.97
CA LEU A 265 -0.24 5.36 -7.10
C LEU A 265 0.82 6.11 -7.94
N ARG A 266 1.30 5.50 -9.02
CA ARG A 266 2.27 6.11 -9.95
C ARG A 266 1.72 7.35 -10.64
N GLU A 267 0.51 7.26 -11.20
CA GLU A 267 -0.15 8.38 -11.88
C GLU A 267 -0.31 9.60 -10.96
N ARG A 268 -0.50 9.37 -9.66
CA ARG A 268 -0.63 10.41 -8.64
C ARG A 268 0.67 10.79 -7.95
N SER A 269 1.78 10.18 -8.35
CA SER A 269 3.09 10.33 -7.69
C SER A 269 3.02 10.07 -6.19
N LEU A 270 2.20 9.10 -5.78
CA LEU A 270 2.03 8.68 -4.40
C LEU A 270 3.05 7.61 -4.03
N LEU A 271 3.61 7.75 -2.84
CA LEU A 271 4.38 6.72 -2.17
C LEU A 271 3.58 6.21 -0.96
N THR A 272 3.87 4.99 -0.55
CA THR A 272 3.21 4.34 0.58
C THR A 272 4.13 4.33 1.80
N ALA A 273 3.55 4.54 2.98
CA ALA A 273 4.23 4.48 4.25
C ALA A 273 3.44 3.65 5.26
N THR A 274 4.13 3.02 6.20
CA THR A 274 3.51 2.53 7.42
C THR A 274 3.20 3.71 8.36
N LEU A 275 2.39 3.49 9.39
CA LEU A 275 2.18 4.49 10.43
C LEU A 275 3.48 4.76 11.20
N ASP A 276 4.36 3.75 11.37
CA ASP A 276 5.66 3.96 12.01
C ASP A 276 6.57 4.89 11.23
N ASP A 277 6.66 4.70 9.91
CA ASP A 277 7.48 5.57 9.07
C ASP A 277 7.12 7.05 9.29
N VAL A 278 5.82 7.32 9.48
CA VAL A 278 5.26 8.67 9.67
C VAL A 278 5.45 9.19 11.10
N PHE A 279 5.08 8.41 12.11
CA PHE A 279 4.97 8.91 13.50
C PHE A 279 6.20 8.65 14.36
N PHE A 280 7.02 7.66 14.01
CA PHE A 280 8.22 7.30 14.76
C PHE A 280 9.50 7.36 13.92
N GLY A 281 9.35 7.43 12.60
CA GLY A 281 10.43 7.46 11.63
C GLY A 281 10.80 6.07 11.09
N PRO A 282 11.45 6.02 9.92
CA PRO A 282 11.94 4.78 9.32
C PRO A 282 12.79 3.94 10.28
N GLY A 283 12.52 2.64 10.34
CA GLY A 283 13.30 1.69 11.15
C GLY A 283 13.00 1.74 12.64
N HIS A 284 11.86 2.33 13.05
CA HIS A 284 11.37 2.18 14.42
C HIS A 284 11.22 0.70 14.79
N ASP A 285 11.88 0.30 15.87
CA ASP A 285 11.89 -1.09 16.33
C ASP A 285 10.70 -1.35 17.26
N ARG A 286 9.90 -2.36 16.90
CA ARG A 286 8.73 -2.82 17.65
C ARG A 286 8.97 -4.13 18.41
N HIS A 287 10.17 -4.69 18.37
CA HIS A 287 10.49 -5.95 19.02
C HIS A 287 10.39 -5.87 20.55
N VAL A 288 9.85 -6.92 21.16
CA VAL A 288 9.54 -6.99 22.61
C VAL A 288 9.78 -8.36 23.22
#